data_AF-G7KB19-F1
#
_entry.id   AF-G7KB19-F1
#
_cell.length_a   1.000
_cell.length_b   1.000
_cell.length_c   1.000
_cell.angle_alpha   90.00
_cell.angle_beta   90.00
_cell.angle_gamma   90.00
#
_symmetry.space_group_name_H-M   'P 1'
#
loop_
_entity.id
_entity.type
_entity.pdbx_description
1 polymer ?
#
loop_
_entity_poly.entity_id
_entity_poly.type
_entity_poly.pdbx_seq_one_letter_code
_entity_poly.pdbx_strand_id
1 'polypeptide(L)'
;MKMLQLQPPQSYTTTNPFSVPTHSFIINTPKKSIFLRRVGPTFSLTCHHPELFHPKPFPPPQRPQSSSSSFSSSVGELPARVHVSRSVYKGKAVLVVSPVLPKFTSSDSGTFKISKEGLMLLQFVPSAGFRQYDWNRKQVFSLSVDEMGNLINLGARESCEIFHDPFMGRSDEGKVRKVLKVEPLHDGSGHMFKLSVQNQLKNIDENIFIPVTKAEFAVFNSLFSFIMPYLLGWNAFADSIKPEVNIANPRRREEDFEWNR
;
A
#
# COMPACT_ATOMS: atom_id res chain seq x y z
N MET A 1 -86.31 -14.97 -9.21
CA MET A 1 -85.91 -15.31 -7.83
C MET A 1 -85.75 -16.82 -7.70
N LYS A 2 -84.50 -17.30 -7.69
CA LYS A 2 -83.99 -18.53 -7.05
C LYS A 2 -82.48 -18.47 -7.22
N MET A 3 -81.75 -18.27 -6.12
CA MET A 3 -80.29 -18.32 -6.09
C MET A 3 -79.84 -19.77 -6.19
N LEU A 4 -78.87 -20.03 -7.07
CA LEU A 4 -78.06 -21.24 -7.06
C LEU A 4 -76.60 -20.84 -6.82
N GLN A 5 -76.01 -21.55 -5.88
CA GLN A 5 -74.76 -21.30 -5.18
C GLN A 5 -73.57 -21.72 -6.06
N LEU A 6 -72.62 -20.81 -6.27
CA LEU A 6 -71.39 -21.05 -7.03
C LEU A 6 -70.28 -21.64 -6.13
N GLN A 7 -69.60 -22.66 -6.64
CA GLN A 7 -68.48 -23.36 -6.02
C GLN A 7 -67.12 -22.85 -6.56
N PRO A 8 -66.08 -22.81 -5.71
CA PRO A 8 -64.66 -22.60 -6.02
C PRO A 8 -64.07 -23.15 -7.32
N PRO A 9 -63.41 -22.40 -8.24
CA PRO A 9 -62.55 -23.04 -9.24
C PRO A 9 -61.20 -23.44 -8.60
N GLN A 10 -60.75 -24.67 -8.86
CA GLN A 10 -59.40 -25.13 -8.51
C GLN A 10 -58.36 -24.51 -9.45
N SER A 11 -57.38 -23.82 -8.87
CA SER A 11 -56.23 -23.23 -9.56
C SER A 11 -55.05 -24.20 -9.59
N TYR A 12 -54.65 -24.60 -10.80
CA TYR A 12 -53.41 -25.32 -11.05
C TYR A 12 -52.23 -24.36 -10.88
N THR A 13 -51.34 -24.65 -9.93
CA THR A 13 -50.13 -23.85 -9.70
C THR A 13 -48.91 -24.70 -10.07
N THR A 14 -48.28 -24.33 -11.19
CA THR A 14 -46.98 -24.83 -11.65
C THR A 14 -45.90 -24.40 -10.67
N THR A 15 -45.22 -25.36 -10.04
CA THR A 15 -44.03 -25.10 -9.22
C THR A 15 -42.83 -25.79 -9.87
N ASN A 16 -41.95 -24.99 -10.46
CA ASN A 16 -40.62 -25.43 -10.90
C ASN A 16 -39.67 -25.36 -9.70
N PRO A 17 -38.98 -26.45 -9.33
CA PRO A 17 -37.91 -26.38 -8.34
C PRO A 17 -36.61 -25.87 -8.98
N PHE A 18 -36.16 -24.70 -8.55
CA PHE A 18 -34.80 -24.22 -8.79
C PHE A 18 -33.81 -25.20 -8.15
N SER A 19 -33.04 -25.89 -8.99
CA SER A 19 -31.95 -26.78 -8.58
C SER A 19 -30.64 -25.99 -8.61
N VAL A 20 -29.98 -25.85 -7.46
CA VAL A 20 -28.65 -25.23 -7.34
C VAL A 20 -27.58 -26.30 -7.61
N PRO A 21 -26.66 -26.11 -8.57
CA PRO A 21 -25.59 -27.07 -8.80
C PRO A 21 -24.47 -26.89 -7.76
N THR A 22 -24.35 -27.86 -6.85
CA THR A 22 -23.16 -28.10 -6.04
C THR A 22 -22.01 -28.57 -6.94
N HIS A 23 -21.04 -27.70 -7.21
CA HIS A 23 -19.76 -28.12 -7.81
C HIS A 23 -18.81 -28.59 -6.70
N SER A 24 -18.56 -29.90 -6.66
CA SER A 24 -17.48 -30.51 -5.91
C SER A 24 -16.15 -30.33 -6.66
N PHE A 25 -15.18 -29.70 -6.02
CA PHE A 25 -13.81 -29.62 -6.53
C PHE A 25 -13.07 -30.93 -6.24
N ILE A 26 -12.99 -31.82 -7.24
CA ILE A 26 -12.09 -32.97 -7.21
C ILE A 26 -10.72 -32.51 -7.67
N ILE A 27 -9.76 -32.46 -6.75
CA ILE A 27 -8.34 -32.24 -7.06
C ILE A 27 -7.77 -33.55 -7.62
N ASN A 28 -7.83 -33.73 -8.94
CA ASN A 28 -7.04 -34.75 -9.63
C ASN A 28 -5.64 -34.21 -9.88
N THR A 29 -4.65 -34.74 -9.16
CA THR A 29 -3.23 -34.50 -9.43
C THR A 29 -2.70 -35.53 -10.43
N PRO A 30 -2.26 -35.14 -11.64
CA PRO A 30 -1.50 -36.04 -12.48
C PRO A 30 -0.02 -35.97 -12.07
N LYS A 31 0.48 -37.03 -11.43
CA LYS A 31 1.93 -37.27 -11.29
C LYS A 31 2.53 -37.52 -12.68
N LYS A 32 3.17 -36.51 -13.26
CA LYS A 32 4.11 -36.69 -14.39
C LYS A 32 5.52 -36.33 -13.91
N SER A 33 6.29 -37.37 -13.61
CA SER A 33 7.75 -37.32 -13.51
C SER A 33 8.30 -37.09 -14.92
N ILE A 34 8.92 -35.93 -15.16
CA ILE A 34 9.69 -35.65 -16.38
C ILE A 34 11.13 -35.38 -15.98
N PHE A 35 12.03 -36.22 -16.52
CA PHE A 35 13.48 -36.12 -16.46
C PHE A 35 13.98 -34.79 -17.01
N LEU A 36 14.73 -34.03 -16.21
CA LEU A 36 15.49 -32.86 -16.69
C LEU A 36 16.81 -33.33 -17.32
N ARG A 37 16.84 -33.43 -18.66
CA ARG A 37 18.11 -33.39 -19.41
C ARG A 37 18.52 -31.92 -19.57
N ARG A 38 19.63 -31.52 -18.93
CA ARG A 38 20.32 -30.25 -19.20
C ARG A 38 21.14 -30.38 -20.48
N VAL A 39 20.73 -29.72 -21.56
CA VAL A 39 21.63 -29.24 -22.61
C VAL A 39 21.05 -27.94 -23.19
N GLY A 40 21.72 -26.81 -22.96
CA GLY A 40 21.37 -25.49 -23.49
C GLY A 40 22.31 -24.42 -22.92
N PRO A 41 22.73 -23.42 -23.72
CA PRO A 41 23.92 -22.62 -23.43
C PRO A 41 23.72 -21.67 -22.25
N THR A 42 24.79 -21.51 -21.47
CA THR A 42 24.89 -20.60 -20.34
C THR A 42 24.81 -19.15 -20.82
N PHE A 43 23.69 -18.47 -20.57
CA PHE A 43 23.62 -17.02 -20.72
C PHE A 43 24.31 -16.39 -19.51
N SER A 44 25.54 -15.87 -19.70
CA SER A 44 26.15 -14.98 -18.71
C SER A 44 25.58 -13.57 -18.93
N LEU A 45 24.84 -13.05 -17.96
CA LEU A 45 24.50 -11.63 -17.92
C LEU A 45 25.74 -10.84 -17.49
N THR A 46 26.44 -10.24 -18.45
CA THR A 46 27.48 -9.26 -18.17
C THR A 46 26.81 -7.93 -17.90
N CYS A 47 26.63 -7.58 -16.63
CA CYS A 47 26.22 -6.25 -16.22
C CYS A 47 27.40 -5.28 -16.47
N HIS A 48 27.34 -4.55 -17.59
CA HIS A 48 28.26 -3.45 -17.84
C HIS A 48 28.01 -2.34 -16.80
N HIS A 49 28.91 -2.27 -15.84
CA HIS A 49 29.02 -1.19 -14.86
C HIS A 49 29.62 0.03 -15.57
N PRO A 50 28.95 1.20 -15.64
CA PRO A 50 29.63 2.42 -16.02
C PRO A 50 30.62 2.78 -14.91
N GLU A 51 31.91 2.78 -15.23
CA GLU A 51 33.04 3.39 -14.51
C GLU A 51 32.65 4.14 -13.21
N LEU A 52 32.92 3.49 -12.09
CA LEU A 52 32.87 4.09 -10.76
C LEU A 52 33.95 5.17 -10.65
N PHE A 53 33.52 6.43 -10.63
CA PHE A 53 34.35 7.51 -10.12
C PHE A 53 34.53 7.36 -8.60
N HIS A 54 35.79 7.45 -8.19
CA HIS A 54 36.27 7.43 -6.81
C HIS A 54 35.46 8.37 -5.88
N PRO A 55 34.92 7.86 -4.76
CA PRO A 55 34.67 8.69 -3.58
C PRO A 55 36.02 9.19 -3.04
N LYS A 56 36.10 10.46 -2.62
CA LYS A 56 37.23 10.99 -1.86
C LYS A 56 37.55 10.08 -0.66
N PRO A 57 38.84 9.86 -0.30
CA PRO A 57 39.18 8.96 0.80
C PRO A 57 38.63 9.49 2.12
N PHE A 58 37.78 8.68 2.75
CA PHE A 58 37.43 8.81 4.16
C PHE A 58 38.67 8.49 5.02
N PRO A 59 38.85 9.13 6.18
CA PRO A 59 39.93 8.76 7.11
C PRO A 59 39.79 7.29 7.55
N PRO A 60 40.91 6.60 7.84
CA PRO A 60 40.91 5.15 8.05
C PRO A 60 40.04 4.75 9.25
N PRO A 61 39.29 3.63 9.15
CA PRO A 61 38.47 3.15 10.25
C PRO A 61 39.34 2.61 11.39
N GLN A 62 39.09 3.09 12.61
CA GLN A 62 39.57 2.42 13.82
C GLN A 62 38.88 1.05 13.93
N ARG A 63 39.70 0.02 14.16
CA ARG A 63 39.32 -1.40 14.29
C ARG A 63 38.11 -1.56 15.26
N PRO A 64 36.97 -2.15 14.84
CA PRO A 64 35.90 -2.44 15.77
C PRO A 64 36.35 -3.56 16.72
N GLN A 65 36.43 -3.25 18.01
CA GLN A 65 36.40 -4.26 19.05
C GLN A 65 35.03 -4.93 18.99
N SER A 66 35.04 -6.26 19.00
CA SER A 66 33.85 -7.10 19.05
C SER A 66 33.10 -6.87 20.36
N SER A 67 32.19 -5.89 20.37
CA SER A 67 31.08 -5.85 21.31
C SER A 67 29.83 -6.25 20.54
N SER A 68 29.39 -7.49 20.73
CA SER A 68 28.02 -7.89 20.43
C SER A 68 27.09 -6.93 21.19
N SER A 69 26.57 -5.91 20.50
CA SER A 69 25.58 -5.00 21.05
C SER A 69 24.25 -5.73 21.11
N SER A 70 24.12 -6.60 22.10
CA SER A 70 22.82 -6.95 22.67
C SER A 70 22.10 -5.63 22.93
N PHE A 71 20.95 -5.41 22.31
CA PHE A 71 20.08 -4.29 22.62
C PHE A 71 19.63 -4.43 24.08
N SER A 72 20.42 -3.90 25.01
CA SER A 72 20.01 -3.75 26.40
C SER A 72 19.08 -2.55 26.46
N SER A 73 17.79 -2.81 26.53
CA SER A 73 16.79 -1.80 26.87
C SER A 73 17.03 -1.37 28.32
N SER A 74 17.76 -0.27 28.51
CA SER A 74 17.76 0.46 29.78
C SER A 74 16.37 1.02 30.04
N VAL A 75 15.86 0.78 31.23
CA VAL A 75 14.54 1.24 31.70
C VAL A 75 14.48 2.76 31.57
N GLY A 76 13.63 3.26 30.67
CA GLY A 76 13.31 4.69 30.53
C GLY A 76 13.72 5.35 29.21
N GLU A 77 14.48 4.69 28.34
CA GLU A 77 14.85 5.27 27.05
C GLU A 77 13.77 5.00 26.00
N LEU A 78 13.24 6.08 25.41
CA LEU A 78 12.25 5.97 24.33
C LEU A 78 12.89 5.20 23.16
N PRO A 79 12.17 4.25 22.52
CA PRO A 79 12.71 3.51 21.40
C PRO A 79 13.16 4.45 20.28
N ALA A 80 14.32 4.16 19.69
CA ALA A 80 14.90 4.97 18.64
C ALA A 80 13.95 5.12 17.45
N ARG A 81 13.73 6.35 17.00
CA ARG A 81 12.92 6.62 15.80
C ARG A 81 13.76 6.41 14.55
N VAL A 82 13.32 5.50 13.69
CA VAL A 82 13.94 5.24 12.39
C VAL A 82 13.09 5.87 11.30
N HIS A 83 13.71 6.68 10.44
CA HIS A 83 13.07 7.26 9.27
C HIS A 83 13.53 6.53 8.01
N VAL A 84 12.57 6.02 7.24
CA VAL A 84 12.84 5.30 5.99
C VAL A 84 12.10 5.94 4.82
N SER A 85 12.75 6.02 3.67
CA SER A 85 12.16 6.56 2.45
C SER A 85 12.75 5.92 1.20
N ARG A 86 11.96 5.90 0.12
CA ARG A 86 12.38 5.46 -1.21
C ARG A 86 12.31 6.64 -2.17
N SER A 87 13.41 6.95 -2.85
CA SER A 87 13.53 8.12 -3.72
C SER A 87 13.82 7.77 -5.19
N VAL A 88 12.96 8.20 -6.12
CA VAL A 88 13.19 8.09 -7.57
C VAL A 88 13.72 9.42 -8.08
N TYR A 89 14.94 9.40 -8.64
CA TYR A 89 15.61 10.58 -9.19
C TYR A 89 15.55 10.56 -10.71
N LYS A 90 14.96 11.60 -11.32
CA LYS A 90 14.93 11.80 -12.78
C LYS A 90 15.46 13.18 -13.13
N GLY A 91 15.58 13.48 -14.43
CA GLY A 91 16.18 14.73 -14.90
C GLY A 91 15.45 16.00 -14.46
N LYS A 92 14.10 15.95 -14.38
CA LYS A 92 13.26 17.11 -14.08
C LYS A 92 12.72 17.15 -12.65
N ALA A 93 12.74 16.04 -11.92
CA ALA A 93 12.17 15.96 -10.57
C ALA A 93 12.69 14.75 -9.77
N VAL A 94 12.45 14.80 -8.47
CA VAL A 94 12.56 13.65 -7.53
C VAL A 94 11.19 13.35 -6.96
N LEU A 95 10.88 12.07 -6.83
CA LEU A 95 9.77 11.57 -6.02
C LEU A 95 10.32 10.83 -4.80
N VAL A 96 9.98 11.28 -3.61
CA VAL A 96 10.29 10.59 -2.35
C VAL A 96 9.00 10.02 -1.77
N VAL A 97 9.04 8.76 -1.37
CA VAL A 97 7.92 8.02 -0.79
C VAL A 97 8.32 7.56 0.62
N SER A 98 7.56 7.96 1.63
CA SER A 98 7.85 7.62 3.04
C SER A 98 6.58 7.29 3.84
N PRO A 99 6.59 6.26 4.70
CA PRO A 99 5.44 5.94 5.54
C PRO A 99 5.27 6.92 6.69
N VAL A 100 4.02 7.17 7.06
CA VAL A 100 3.61 7.89 8.27
C VAL A 100 2.75 6.94 9.09
N LEU A 101 3.24 6.59 10.28
CA LEU A 101 2.61 5.61 11.17
C LEU A 101 1.21 6.06 11.64
N PRO A 102 0.32 5.11 11.95
CA PRO A 102 -0.96 5.41 12.59
C PRO A 102 -0.78 6.01 13.97
N LYS A 103 -1.82 6.67 14.46
CA LYS A 103 -1.91 7.19 15.82
C LYS A 103 -2.87 6.36 16.64
N PHE A 104 -2.50 6.13 17.89
CA PHE A 104 -3.30 5.42 18.87
C PHE A 104 -3.68 6.37 20.01
N THR A 105 -4.85 6.13 20.60
CA THR A 105 -5.31 6.75 21.84
C THR A 105 -5.51 5.67 22.88
N SER A 106 -5.03 5.91 24.10
CA SER A 106 -5.32 5.04 25.24
C SER A 106 -6.77 5.23 25.69
N SER A 107 -7.40 4.14 26.10
CA SER A 107 -8.67 4.13 26.81
C SER A 107 -8.44 3.98 28.32
N ASP A 108 -9.44 4.34 29.12
CA ASP A 108 -9.41 4.22 30.58
C ASP A 108 -9.26 2.76 31.05
N SER A 109 -9.61 1.79 30.21
CA SER A 109 -9.41 0.36 30.46
C SER A 109 -7.95 -0.11 30.26
N GLY A 110 -7.03 0.79 29.89
CA GLY A 110 -5.65 0.44 29.56
C GLY A 110 -5.48 -0.17 28.16
N THR A 111 -6.51 -0.13 27.33
CA THR A 111 -6.47 -0.61 25.93
C THR A 111 -6.12 0.52 24.97
N PHE A 112 -5.54 0.19 23.82
CA PHE A 112 -5.22 1.16 22.78
C PHE A 112 -6.19 1.02 21.60
N LYS A 113 -6.73 2.15 21.14
CA LYS A 113 -7.56 2.23 19.94
C LYS A 113 -6.89 3.11 18.89
N ILE A 114 -6.98 2.73 17.63
CA ILE A 114 -6.51 3.57 16.52
C ILE A 114 -7.41 4.81 16.45
N SER A 115 -6.80 5.99 16.53
CA SER A 115 -7.47 7.29 16.40
C SER A 115 -7.29 7.92 15.04
N LYS A 116 -6.19 7.58 14.34
CA LYS A 116 -5.94 7.98 12.96
C LYS A 116 -5.11 6.92 12.26
N GLU A 117 -5.55 6.50 11.09
CA GLU A 117 -4.79 5.60 10.23
C GLU A 117 -3.47 6.24 9.77
N GLY A 118 -2.51 5.37 9.45
CA GLY A 118 -1.28 5.77 8.78
C GLY A 118 -1.53 6.13 7.32
N LEU A 119 -0.52 6.71 6.67
CA LEU A 119 -0.57 7.09 5.27
C LEU A 119 0.81 7.00 4.62
N MET A 120 0.87 7.02 3.29
CA MET A 120 2.12 7.21 2.57
C MET A 120 2.26 8.67 2.15
N LEU A 121 3.39 9.30 2.48
CA LEU A 121 3.68 10.67 2.08
C LEU A 121 4.55 10.66 0.83
N LEU A 122 4.07 11.33 -0.20
CA LEU A 122 4.77 11.56 -1.47
C LEU A 122 5.28 13.00 -1.48
N GLN A 123 6.56 13.16 -1.79
CA GLN A 123 7.19 14.47 -1.93
C GLN A 123 7.76 14.58 -3.35
N PHE A 124 7.27 15.58 -4.08
CA PHE A 124 7.71 15.92 -5.42
C PHE A 124 8.62 17.14 -5.34
N VAL A 125 9.84 17.01 -5.87
CA VAL A 125 10.85 18.07 -5.80
C VAL A 125 11.30 18.41 -7.21
N PRO A 126 11.15 19.66 -7.68
CA PRO A 126 11.57 20.04 -9.02
C PRO A 126 13.10 20.09 -9.13
N SER A 127 13.60 19.90 -10.34
CA SER A 127 15.02 20.08 -10.66
C SER A 127 15.43 21.56 -10.59
N ALA A 128 16.61 21.81 -10.05
CA ALA A 128 17.28 23.10 -10.01
C ALA A 128 18.48 23.17 -11.00
N GLY A 129 18.76 22.07 -11.70
CA GLY A 129 19.92 21.94 -12.57
C GLY A 129 20.34 20.49 -12.78
N PHE A 130 21.50 20.27 -13.40
CA PHE A 130 21.99 18.91 -13.63
C PHE A 130 22.23 18.18 -12.31
N ARG A 131 21.39 17.18 -12.02
CA ARG A 131 21.43 16.38 -10.78
C ARG A 131 21.28 17.20 -9.49
N GLN A 132 20.67 18.38 -9.58
CA GLN A 132 20.36 19.25 -8.45
C GLN A 132 18.85 19.45 -8.36
N TYR A 133 18.32 19.56 -7.14
CA TYR A 133 16.88 19.62 -6.89
C TYR A 133 16.57 20.66 -5.81
N ASP A 134 15.52 21.45 -6.04
CA ASP A 134 15.12 22.53 -5.15
C ASP A 134 14.11 22.05 -4.10
N TRP A 135 14.62 21.64 -2.94
CA TRP A 135 13.82 21.18 -1.81
C TRP A 135 12.92 22.25 -1.19
N ASN A 136 13.18 23.54 -1.45
CA ASN A 136 12.33 24.62 -0.96
C ASN A 136 11.03 24.72 -1.74
N ARG A 137 11.03 24.24 -3.00
CA ARG A 137 9.86 24.16 -3.88
C ARG A 137 9.22 22.77 -3.89
N LYS A 138 9.44 21.98 -2.84
CA LYS A 138 8.82 20.66 -2.74
C LYS A 138 7.30 20.79 -2.58
N GLN A 139 6.57 19.93 -3.28
CA GLN A 139 5.14 19.73 -3.11
C GLN A 139 4.88 18.37 -2.49
N VAL A 140 3.85 18.29 -1.65
CA VAL A 140 3.51 17.05 -0.92
C VAL A 140 2.10 16.59 -1.21
N PHE A 141 1.94 15.27 -1.31
CA PHE A 141 0.66 14.59 -1.50
C PHE A 141 0.63 13.37 -0.57
N SER A 142 -0.45 13.16 0.17
CA SER A 142 -0.61 11.95 0.99
C SER A 142 -1.42 10.91 0.22
N LEU A 143 -1.13 9.64 0.41
CA LEU A 143 -1.99 8.55 -0.02
C LEU A 143 -2.59 7.85 1.19
N SER A 144 -3.91 7.76 1.23
CA SER A 144 -4.64 6.88 2.13
C SER A 144 -4.44 5.41 1.76
N VAL A 145 -4.89 4.51 2.63
CA VAL A 145 -4.89 3.06 2.37
C VAL A 145 -5.67 2.72 1.10
N ASP A 146 -6.85 3.31 0.92
CA ASP A 146 -7.68 3.07 -0.28
C ASP A 146 -7.01 3.57 -1.56
N GLU A 147 -6.39 4.75 -1.49
CA GLU A 147 -5.68 5.35 -2.63
C GLU A 147 -4.45 4.54 -3.04
N MET A 148 -3.73 3.95 -2.06
CA MET A 148 -2.69 2.97 -2.36
C MET A 148 -3.28 1.71 -3.00
N GLY A 149 -4.46 1.27 -2.58
CA GLY A 149 -5.17 0.14 -3.21
C GLY A 149 -5.42 0.37 -4.70
N ASN A 150 -5.85 1.58 -5.06
CA ASN A 150 -6.02 1.98 -6.45
C ASN A 150 -4.71 1.92 -7.25
N LEU A 151 -3.59 2.37 -6.66
CA LEU A 151 -2.28 2.29 -7.33
C LEU A 151 -1.77 0.87 -7.49
N ILE A 152 -1.93 0.02 -6.47
CA ILE A 152 -1.52 -1.39 -6.52
C ILE A 152 -2.26 -2.12 -7.64
N ASN A 153 -3.56 -1.84 -7.79
CA ASN A 153 -4.40 -2.48 -8.79
C ASN A 153 -4.34 -1.82 -10.17
N LEU A 154 -3.53 -0.78 -10.35
CA LEU A 154 -3.46 -0.04 -11.60
C LEU A 154 -2.84 -0.89 -12.72
N GLY A 155 -3.62 -1.16 -13.76
CA GLY A 155 -3.17 -1.87 -14.94
C GLY A 155 -2.09 -1.12 -15.74
N ALA A 156 -1.36 -1.84 -16.59
CA ALA A 156 -0.26 -1.28 -17.38
C ALA A 156 -0.68 -0.18 -18.39
N ARG A 157 -1.97 -0.09 -18.71
CA ARG A 157 -2.55 0.92 -19.61
C ARG A 157 -3.62 1.79 -18.93
N GLU A 158 -3.83 1.56 -17.65
CA GLU A 158 -4.85 2.27 -16.89
C GLU A 158 -4.26 3.54 -16.30
N SER A 159 -5.15 4.49 -16.05
CA SER A 159 -4.83 5.73 -15.36
C SER A 159 -5.73 5.88 -14.14
N CYS A 160 -5.24 6.61 -13.15
CA CYS A 160 -6.05 7.03 -12.01
C CYS A 160 -5.77 8.50 -11.68
N GLU A 161 -6.76 9.15 -11.09
CA GLU A 161 -6.69 10.53 -10.64
C GLU A 161 -7.21 10.62 -9.22
N ILE A 162 -6.42 11.27 -8.36
CA ILE A 162 -6.72 11.45 -6.94
C ILE A 162 -6.74 12.93 -6.64
N PHE A 163 -7.83 13.42 -6.05
CA PHE A 163 -8.04 14.82 -5.72
C PHE A 163 -8.11 15.04 -4.21
N HIS A 164 -7.26 15.93 -3.70
CA HIS A 164 -7.25 16.35 -2.31
C HIS A 164 -7.55 17.84 -2.19
N ASP A 165 -8.49 18.18 -1.32
CA ASP A 165 -8.62 19.51 -0.73
C ASP A 165 -8.26 19.44 0.76
N PRO A 166 -7.09 19.99 1.17
CA PRO A 166 -6.66 19.95 2.57
C PRO A 166 -7.59 20.68 3.55
N PHE A 167 -8.48 21.56 3.05
CA PHE A 167 -9.40 22.37 3.84
C PHE A 167 -10.86 21.97 3.61
N MET A 168 -11.13 20.80 3.01
CA MET A 168 -12.49 20.26 2.87
C MET A 168 -13.23 20.28 4.22
N GLY A 169 -14.44 20.84 4.24
CA GLY A 169 -15.27 21.00 5.43
C GLY A 169 -14.81 22.12 6.39
N ARG A 170 -13.94 23.03 5.94
CA ARG A 170 -13.42 24.18 6.72
C ARG A 170 -13.60 25.48 5.95
N SER A 171 -13.30 26.61 6.60
CA SER A 171 -13.48 27.96 6.04
C SER A 171 -12.71 28.26 4.76
N ASP A 172 -11.62 27.52 4.49
CA ASP A 172 -10.76 27.69 3.32
C ASP A 172 -10.94 26.59 2.26
N GLU A 173 -12.05 25.86 2.32
CA GLU A 173 -12.45 24.88 1.32
C GLU A 173 -12.44 25.49 -0.10
N GLY A 174 -11.98 24.70 -1.07
CA GLY A 174 -11.85 25.07 -2.47
C GLY A 174 -10.64 25.96 -2.79
N LYS A 175 -10.00 26.58 -1.80
CA LYS A 175 -8.87 27.50 -2.03
C LYS A 175 -7.54 26.78 -2.28
N VAL A 176 -7.41 25.52 -1.82
CA VAL A 176 -6.24 24.68 -2.08
C VAL A 176 -6.68 23.35 -2.68
N ARG A 177 -6.18 23.07 -3.89
CA ARG A 177 -6.50 21.88 -4.67
C ARG A 177 -5.21 21.17 -5.05
N LYS A 178 -5.16 19.88 -4.76
CA LYS A 178 -4.08 18.99 -5.21
C LYS A 178 -4.65 17.86 -6.03
N VAL A 179 -4.04 17.61 -7.17
CA VAL A 179 -4.43 16.52 -8.06
C VAL A 179 -3.19 15.70 -8.38
N LEU A 180 -3.24 14.42 -8.03
CA LEU A 180 -2.26 13.44 -8.47
C LEU A 180 -2.87 12.61 -9.59
N LYS A 181 -2.29 12.69 -10.80
CA LYS A 181 -2.62 11.80 -11.92
C LYS A 181 -1.49 10.80 -12.12
N VAL A 182 -1.84 9.54 -12.30
CA VAL A 182 -0.92 8.48 -12.69
C VAL A 182 -1.41 7.93 -14.02
N GLU A 183 -0.62 8.09 -15.07
CA GLU A 183 -0.99 7.74 -16.44
C GLU A 183 0.08 6.87 -17.08
N PRO A 184 -0.24 5.93 -17.97
CA PRO A 184 0.76 5.11 -18.64
C PRO A 184 1.64 5.96 -19.57
N LEU A 185 2.92 5.63 -19.67
CA LEU A 185 3.81 6.21 -20.67
C LEU A 185 3.45 5.70 -22.07
N HIS A 186 3.63 6.53 -23.10
CA HIS A 186 3.28 6.19 -24.49
C HIS A 186 4.01 4.94 -25.02
N ASP A 187 5.21 4.67 -24.51
CA ASP A 187 6.03 3.51 -24.88
C ASP A 187 5.71 2.25 -24.04
N GLY A 188 4.81 2.35 -23.06
CA GLY A 188 4.47 1.26 -22.14
C GLY A 188 5.58 0.91 -21.14
N SER A 189 6.62 1.74 -21.02
CA SER A 189 7.78 1.47 -20.16
C SER A 189 7.53 1.73 -18.66
N GLY A 190 6.36 2.25 -18.31
CA GLY A 190 5.96 2.59 -16.94
C GLY A 190 4.82 3.61 -16.92
N HIS A 191 4.80 4.45 -15.88
CA HIS A 191 3.76 5.45 -15.66
C HIS A 191 4.37 6.83 -15.41
N MET A 192 3.66 7.87 -15.81
CA MET A 192 3.96 9.26 -15.47
C MET A 192 3.14 9.66 -14.24
N PHE A 193 3.82 10.07 -13.18
CA PHE A 193 3.18 10.69 -12.02
C PHE A 193 3.15 12.20 -12.22
N LYS A 194 1.97 12.80 -12.14
CA LYS A 194 1.73 14.22 -12.36
C LYS A 194 1.06 14.82 -11.12
N LEU A 195 1.76 15.68 -10.41
CA LEU A 195 1.19 16.42 -9.29
C LEU A 195 0.92 17.87 -9.71
N SER A 196 -0.35 18.25 -9.66
CA SER A 196 -0.81 19.63 -9.85
C SER A 196 -1.25 20.19 -8.50
N VAL A 197 -0.67 21.33 -8.08
CA VAL A 197 -1.01 22.02 -6.84
C VAL A 197 -1.43 23.44 -7.15
N GLN A 198 -2.67 23.75 -6.84
CA GLN A 198 -3.24 25.09 -6.89
C GLN A 198 -3.51 25.55 -5.46
N ASN A 199 -2.95 26.68 -5.08
CA ASN A 199 -3.17 27.29 -3.77
C ASN A 199 -3.40 28.79 -3.96
N GLN A 200 -4.67 29.19 -3.93
CA GLN A 200 -5.10 30.57 -4.12
C GLN A 200 -4.64 31.48 -2.98
N LEU A 201 -4.51 30.96 -1.76
CA LEU A 201 -4.06 31.72 -0.58
C LEU A 201 -2.62 32.21 -0.70
N LYS A 202 -1.78 31.46 -1.41
CA LYS A 202 -0.36 31.76 -1.62
C LYS A 202 -0.02 32.12 -3.07
N ASN A 203 -1.03 32.19 -3.93
CA ASN A 203 -0.87 32.37 -5.37
C ASN A 203 0.13 31.38 -6.00
N ILE A 204 0.00 30.09 -5.64
CA ILE A 204 0.84 29.01 -6.16
C ILE A 204 0.02 28.21 -7.17
N ASP A 205 0.56 28.03 -8.37
CA ASP A 205 0.09 27.07 -9.37
C ASP A 205 1.31 26.31 -9.90
N GLU A 206 1.53 25.11 -9.37
CA GLU A 206 2.70 24.29 -9.68
C GLU A 206 2.29 22.94 -10.24
N ASN A 207 3.03 22.50 -11.26
CA ASN A 207 2.86 21.22 -11.91
C ASN A 207 4.21 20.50 -11.97
N ILE A 208 4.31 19.35 -11.30
CA ILE A 208 5.54 18.55 -11.24
C ILE A 208 5.26 17.17 -11.83
N PHE A 209 6.10 16.75 -12.76
CA PHE A 209 5.96 15.50 -13.49
C PHE A 209 7.20 14.64 -13.31
N ILE A 210 7.01 13.35 -13.10
CA ILE A 210 8.11 12.40 -12.99
C ILE A 210 7.74 11.05 -13.63
N PRO A 211 8.52 10.59 -14.62
CA PRO A 211 8.33 9.24 -15.15
C PRO A 211 8.83 8.22 -14.13
N VAL A 212 8.04 7.19 -13.89
CA VAL A 212 8.34 6.04 -13.03
C VAL A 212 8.31 4.81 -13.93
N THR A 213 9.46 4.16 -14.05
CA THR A 213 9.58 2.95 -14.87
C THR A 213 8.76 1.81 -14.29
N LYS A 214 8.44 0.81 -15.11
CA LYS A 214 7.76 -0.42 -14.67
C LYS A 214 8.45 -1.10 -13.49
N ALA A 215 9.79 -1.10 -13.48
CA ALA A 215 10.57 -1.65 -12.38
C ALA A 215 10.42 -0.83 -11.09
N GLU A 216 10.48 0.49 -11.18
CA GLU A 216 10.28 1.38 -10.02
C GLU A 216 8.84 1.27 -9.48
N PHE A 217 7.84 1.20 -10.37
CA PHE A 217 6.44 1.05 -10.00
C PHE A 217 6.18 -0.31 -9.33
N ALA A 218 6.78 -1.40 -9.81
CA ALA A 218 6.70 -2.70 -9.15
C ALA A 218 7.25 -2.69 -7.72
N VAL A 219 8.33 -1.93 -7.47
CA VAL A 219 8.85 -1.72 -6.11
C VAL A 219 7.84 -0.96 -5.24
N PHE A 220 7.19 0.08 -5.78
CA PHE A 220 6.14 0.79 -5.05
C PHE A 220 4.95 -0.12 -4.71
N ASN A 221 4.48 -0.95 -5.65
CA ASN A 221 3.41 -1.90 -5.38
C ASN A 221 3.79 -2.86 -4.25
N SER A 222 5.00 -3.41 -4.29
CA SER A 222 5.50 -4.28 -3.21
C SER A 222 5.57 -3.56 -1.86
N LEU A 223 6.06 -2.32 -1.83
CA LEU A 223 6.14 -1.52 -0.60
C LEU A 223 4.75 -1.20 -0.05
N PHE A 224 3.81 -0.78 -0.91
CA PHE A 224 2.44 -0.45 -0.51
C PHE A 224 1.72 -1.66 0.04
N SER A 225 1.77 -2.81 -0.66
CA SER A 225 1.18 -4.05 -0.15
C SER A 225 1.77 -4.48 1.19
N PHE A 226 3.08 -4.32 1.39
CA PHE A 226 3.75 -4.67 2.64
C PHE A 226 3.37 -3.74 3.79
N ILE A 227 3.30 -2.42 3.57
CA ILE A 227 3.11 -1.45 4.65
C ILE A 227 1.65 -1.29 5.08
N MET A 228 0.68 -1.61 4.22
CA MET A 228 -0.76 -1.46 4.49
C MET A 228 -1.20 -2.00 5.86
N PRO A 229 -0.87 -3.25 6.27
CA PRO A 229 -1.24 -3.75 7.59
C PRO A 229 -0.70 -2.93 8.75
N TYR A 230 0.50 -2.33 8.60
CA TYR A 230 1.10 -1.47 9.61
C TYR A 230 0.41 -0.10 9.68
N LEU A 231 -0.03 0.43 8.54
CA LEU A 231 -0.79 1.69 8.50
C LEU A 231 -2.18 1.55 9.11
N LEU A 232 -2.77 0.35 9.00
CA LEU A 232 -4.01 -0.03 9.66
C LEU A 232 -3.82 -0.49 11.12
N GLY A 233 -2.58 -0.51 11.63
CA GLY A 233 -2.25 -0.95 13.00
C GLY A 233 -2.48 -2.43 13.28
N TRP A 234 -2.71 -3.27 12.25
CA TRP A 234 -2.91 -4.71 12.41
C TRP A 234 -1.66 -5.42 12.91
N ASN A 235 -0.48 -4.85 12.67
CA ASN A 235 0.77 -5.39 13.22
C ASN A 235 0.75 -5.38 14.76
N ALA A 236 0.22 -4.32 15.39
CA ALA A 236 0.15 -4.24 16.85
C ALA A 236 -0.79 -5.31 17.43
N PHE A 237 -1.87 -5.62 16.72
CA PHE A 237 -2.74 -6.74 17.06
C PHE A 237 -2.00 -8.08 16.88
N ALA A 238 -1.38 -8.31 15.73
CA ALA A 238 -0.67 -9.55 15.42
C ALA A 238 0.47 -9.83 16.41
N ASP A 239 1.24 -8.81 16.78
CA ASP A 239 2.33 -8.90 17.76
C ASP A 239 1.83 -9.22 19.19
N SER A 240 0.56 -8.94 19.48
CA SER A 240 -0.06 -9.26 20.78
C SER A 240 -0.49 -10.72 20.90
N ILE A 241 -0.60 -11.44 19.78
CA ILE A 241 -0.98 -12.86 19.76
C ILE A 241 0.23 -13.68 20.23
N LYS A 242 0.26 -14.00 21.52
CA LYS A 242 1.23 -14.96 22.08
C LYS A 242 0.69 -16.39 21.89
N PRO A 243 1.52 -17.37 21.49
CA PRO A 243 1.10 -18.75 21.54
C PRO A 243 0.88 -19.13 23.01
N GLU A 244 -0.37 -19.32 23.42
CA GLU A 244 -0.64 -19.90 24.73
C GLU A 244 -0.09 -21.32 24.75
N VAL A 245 1.02 -21.53 25.47
CA VAL A 245 1.42 -22.85 25.92
C VAL A 245 0.50 -23.18 27.09
N ASN A 246 -0.72 -23.66 26.83
CA ASN A 246 -1.37 -24.55 27.78
C ASN A 246 -2.45 -25.45 27.16
N ILE A 247 -2.13 -26.72 27.29
CA ILE A 247 -2.89 -27.94 27.08
C ILE A 247 -4.15 -27.89 27.96
N ALA A 248 -5.31 -27.52 27.41
CA ALA A 248 -6.63 -28.01 27.83
C ALA A 248 -7.73 -27.46 26.89
N ASN A 249 -8.09 -28.29 25.92
CA ASN A 249 -9.37 -28.29 25.19
C ASN A 249 -9.73 -27.03 24.35
N PRO A 250 -9.58 -27.07 23.01
CA PRO A 250 -9.97 -25.97 22.14
C PRO A 250 -11.46 -26.09 21.82
N ARG A 251 -12.35 -25.92 22.80
CA ARG A 251 -13.72 -25.54 22.47
C ARG A 251 -13.67 -24.07 22.07
N ARG A 252 -13.43 -23.86 20.79
CA ARG A 252 -13.42 -22.56 20.13
C ARG A 252 -14.69 -21.82 20.53
N ARG A 253 -14.50 -20.72 21.25
CA ARG A 253 -15.53 -19.75 21.62
C ARG A 253 -15.82 -18.88 20.39
N GLU A 254 -16.29 -19.49 19.32
CA GLU A 254 -16.36 -18.88 17.97
C GLU A 254 -17.81 -18.61 17.50
N GLU A 255 -18.84 -19.00 18.27
CA GLU A 255 -20.23 -19.01 17.76
C GLU A 255 -21.17 -17.88 18.26
N ASP A 256 -20.73 -16.95 19.12
CA ASP A 256 -21.67 -16.00 19.77
C ASP A 256 -21.54 -14.52 19.34
N PHE A 257 -20.76 -14.19 18.30
CA PHE A 257 -20.54 -12.78 17.91
C PHE A 257 -21.62 -12.20 16.98
N GLU A 258 -22.47 -13.04 16.37
CA GLU A 258 -23.47 -12.60 15.40
C GLU A 258 -24.82 -12.22 16.04
N TRP A 259 -25.14 -12.79 17.21
CA TRP A 259 -26.52 -12.80 17.75
C TRP A 259 -26.80 -11.83 18.91
N ASN A 260 -25.85 -10.97 19.29
CA ASN A 260 -26.08 -9.92 20.28
C ASN A 260 -26.48 -8.60 19.59
N ARG A 261 -27.76 -8.48 19.21
CA ARG A 261 -28.39 -7.22 18.77
C ARG A 261 -29.44 -6.75 19.77
#